data_AF-A0A839GNA0-F1
#
_entry.id   AF-A0A839GNA0-F1
#
_cell.length_a   1.000
_cell.length_b   1.000
_cell.length_c   1.000
_cell.angle_alpha   90.00
_cell.angle_beta   90.00
_cell.angle_gamma   90.00
#
_symmetry.space_group_name_H-M   'P 1'
#
loop_
_entity.id
_entity.type
_entity.pdbx_description
1 polymer ?
#
loop_
_entity_poly.entity_id
_entity_poly.type
_entity_poly.pdbx_seq_one_letter_code
_entity_poly.pdbx_strand_id
1 'polypeptide(L)'
;MNAQIIQKPGPTWTLNAEIPAFTEKELDTFVKQGLAAATSKLVEQLITDAVRAAACVKVSKAARLLDIQTVETVRGYGKLPPKHPKYLPIIPGESAVMDKVRLTDLIAWCERNSQPGAKDKITAFEAKTAKH
;
A
#
# COMPACT_ATOMS: atom_id res chain seq x y z
N MET A 1 -28.20 9.46 -30.19
CA MET A 1 -28.85 10.22 -29.10
C MET A 1 -28.37 11.66 -29.25
N ASN A 2 -29.25 12.63 -29.54
CA ASN A 2 -28.83 14.00 -29.85
C ASN A 2 -29.01 14.90 -28.62
N ALA A 3 -27.92 15.45 -28.11
CA ALA A 3 -27.94 16.52 -27.12
C ALA A 3 -27.85 17.87 -27.85
N GLN A 4 -28.81 18.76 -27.62
CA GLN A 4 -28.77 20.15 -28.13
C GLN A 4 -28.51 21.11 -26.97
N ILE A 5 -27.48 21.94 -27.10
CA ILE A 5 -27.20 23.05 -26.20
C ILE A 5 -27.74 24.32 -26.87
N ILE A 6 -28.68 25.00 -26.23
CA ILE A 6 -29.28 26.24 -26.73
C ILE A 6 -28.60 27.43 -26.06
N GLN A 7 -27.89 28.26 -26.83
CA GLN A 7 -27.32 29.53 -26.39
C GLN A 7 -27.79 30.67 -27.33
N LYS A 8 -28.16 31.83 -26.77
CA LYS A 8 -28.66 33.03 -27.47
C LYS A 8 -27.55 33.79 -28.23
N PRO A 9 -27.92 34.85 -28.99
CA PRO A 9 -27.79 34.92 -30.44
C PRO A 9 -26.34 35.06 -30.90
N GLY A 10 -25.83 34.01 -31.53
CA GLY A 10 -24.55 33.95 -32.24
C GLY A 10 -24.61 32.84 -33.28
N PRO A 11 -23.64 32.74 -34.20
CA PRO A 11 -23.65 31.71 -35.23
C PRO A 11 -23.61 30.32 -34.59
N THR A 12 -24.63 29.50 -34.86
CA THR A 12 -24.72 28.13 -34.37
C THR A 12 -23.80 27.24 -35.20
N TRP A 13 -22.81 26.62 -34.55
CA TRP A 13 -22.00 25.58 -35.16
C TRP A 13 -22.53 24.21 -34.73
N THR A 14 -22.94 23.40 -35.70
CA THR A 14 -23.38 22.03 -35.46
C THR A 14 -22.20 21.09 -35.73
N LEU A 15 -21.66 20.48 -34.68
CA LEU A 15 -20.69 19.41 -34.77
C LEU A 15 -21.42 18.08 -34.91
N ASN A 16 -21.38 17.50 -36.11
CA ASN A 16 -21.82 16.13 -36.35
C ASN A 16 -20.61 15.20 -36.20
N ALA A 17 -20.62 14.38 -35.15
CA ALA A 17 -19.67 13.29 -34.97
C ALA A 17 -20.42 11.97 -35.16
N GLU A 18 -20.08 11.23 -36.21
CA GLU A 18 -20.51 9.84 -36.36
C GLU A 18 -19.73 8.99 -35.38
N ILE A 19 -20.39 8.56 -34.29
CA ILE A 19 -19.85 7.54 -33.40
C ILE A 19 -20.24 6.20 -34.03
N PRO A 20 -19.30 5.40 -34.56
CA PRO A 20 -19.62 4.10 -35.09
C PRO A 20 -20.25 3.25 -33.97
N ALA A 21 -21.38 2.60 -34.27
CA ALA A 21 -21.99 1.66 -33.35
C ALA A 21 -21.01 0.49 -33.17
N PHE A 22 -20.54 0.26 -31.95
CA PHE A 22 -19.72 -0.90 -31.63
C PHE A 22 -20.49 -2.17 -32.02
N THR A 23 -19.88 -3.02 -32.83
CA THR A 23 -20.42 -4.36 -33.07
C THR A 23 -20.28 -5.19 -31.79
N GLU A 24 -21.17 -6.17 -31.55
CA GLU A 24 -21.11 -7.05 -30.36
C GLU A 24 -19.72 -7.67 -30.12
N LYS A 25 -18.98 -7.96 -31.20
CA LYS A 25 -17.61 -8.47 -31.14
C LYS A 25 -16.58 -7.45 -30.63
N GLU A 26 -16.72 -6.18 -31.01
CA GLU A 26 -15.84 -5.11 -30.55
C GLU A 26 -16.11 -4.79 -29.08
N LEU A 27 -17.38 -4.83 -28.68
CA LEU A 27 -17.81 -4.72 -27.29
C LEU A 27 -17.25 -5.85 -26.42
N ASP A 28 -17.36 -7.11 -26.86
CA ASP A 28 -16.80 -8.27 -26.15
C ASP A 28 -15.27 -8.18 -26.03
N THR A 29 -14.59 -7.71 -27.07
CA THR A 29 -13.13 -7.48 -27.05
C THR A 29 -12.75 -6.37 -26.06
N PHE A 30 -13.50 -5.27 -26.04
CA PHE A 30 -13.26 -4.15 -25.14
C PHE A 30 -13.53 -4.53 -23.68
N VAL A 31 -14.59 -5.31 -23.43
CA VAL A 31 -14.91 -5.86 -22.11
C VAL A 31 -13.80 -6.80 -21.65
N LYS A 32 -13.33 -7.72 -22.50
CA LYS A 32 -12.23 -8.65 -22.17
C LYS A 32 -10.92 -7.91 -21.87
N GLN A 33 -10.58 -6.89 -22.65
CA GLN A 33 -9.39 -6.07 -22.42
C GLN A 33 -9.51 -5.24 -21.13
N GLY A 34 -10.67 -4.63 -20.88
CA GLY A 34 -10.96 -3.90 -19.65
C GLY A 34 -10.90 -4.81 -18.42
N LEU A 35 -11.45 -6.03 -18.51
CA LEU A 35 -11.41 -7.03 -17.45
C LEU A 35 -9.97 -7.52 -17.19
N ALA A 36 -9.20 -7.78 -18.25
CA ALA A 36 -7.81 -8.18 -18.14
C ALA A 36 -6.95 -7.10 -17.48
N ALA A 37 -7.13 -5.83 -17.88
CA ALA A 37 -6.42 -4.70 -17.28
C ALA A 37 -6.81 -4.46 -15.81
N ALA A 38 -8.11 -4.55 -15.49
CA ALA A 38 -8.60 -4.44 -14.11
C ALA A 38 -8.07 -5.58 -13.24
N THR A 39 -8.06 -6.81 -13.75
CA THR A 39 -7.55 -7.99 -13.06
C THR A 39 -6.04 -7.88 -12.84
N SER A 40 -5.28 -7.43 -13.85
CA SER A 40 -3.83 -7.20 -13.71
C SER A 40 -3.52 -6.20 -12.60
N LYS A 41 -4.23 -5.06 -12.57
CA LYS A 41 -4.07 -4.05 -11.50
C LYS A 41 -4.42 -4.59 -10.11
N LEU A 42 -5.50 -5.36 -10.01
CA LEU A 42 -5.91 -5.99 -8.75
C LEU A 42 -4.88 -7.02 -8.27
N VAL A 43 -4.35 -7.82 -9.18
CA VAL A 43 -3.31 -8.80 -8.88
C VAL A 43 -2.01 -8.11 -8.47
N GLU A 44 -1.60 -7.05 -9.17
CA GLU A 44 -0.45 -6.22 -8.79
C GLU A 44 -0.62 -5.61 -7.40
N GLN A 45 -1.79 -5.05 -7.09
CA GLN A 45 -2.10 -4.53 -5.76
C GLN A 45 -2.05 -5.62 -4.69
N LEU A 46 -2.68 -6.77 -4.91
CA LEU A 46 -2.69 -7.88 -3.97
C LEU A 46 -1.28 -8.43 -3.72
N ILE A 47 -0.46 -8.56 -4.77
CA ILE A 47 0.94 -8.98 -4.64
C ILE A 47 1.72 -7.92 -3.87
N THR A 48 1.54 -6.63 -4.20
CA THR A 48 2.20 -5.53 -3.50
C THR A 48 1.85 -5.53 -2.02
N ASP A 49 0.58 -5.67 -1.67
CA ASP A 49 0.11 -5.72 -0.29
C ASP A 49 0.58 -6.97 0.45
N ALA A 50 0.65 -8.12 -0.23
CA ALA A 50 1.20 -9.34 0.33
C ALA A 50 2.71 -9.23 0.59
N VAL A 51 3.47 -8.68 -0.34
CA VAL A 51 4.91 -8.40 -0.18
C VAL A 51 5.13 -7.40 0.94
N ARG A 52 4.29 -6.37 1.03
CA ARG A 52 4.28 -5.38 2.10
C ARG A 52 4.04 -6.02 3.47
N ALA A 53 3.07 -6.91 3.56
CA ALA A 53 2.76 -7.67 4.77
C ALA A 53 3.89 -8.65 5.16
N ALA A 54 4.65 -9.15 4.18
CA ALA A 54 5.78 -10.05 4.37
C ALA A 54 7.10 -9.30 4.68
N ALA A 55 7.15 -7.98 4.47
CA ALA A 55 8.36 -7.20 4.67
C ALA A 55 8.77 -7.18 6.15
N CYS A 56 9.94 -7.74 6.44
CA CYS A 56 10.47 -7.88 7.79
C CYS A 56 11.83 -7.18 7.91
N VAL A 57 12.09 -6.56 9.06
CA VAL A 57 13.38 -5.96 9.40
C VAL A 57 13.95 -6.60 10.66
N LYS A 58 15.27 -6.68 10.76
CA LYS A 58 15.94 -7.14 12.00
C LYS A 58 15.59 -6.23 13.17
N VAL A 59 15.50 -6.78 14.38
CA VAL A 59 15.18 -6.02 15.61
C VAL A 59 16.18 -4.86 15.84
N SER A 60 17.46 -5.05 15.50
CA SER A 60 18.46 -3.98 15.57
C SER A 60 18.18 -2.81 14.61
N LYS A 61 17.61 -3.10 13.43
CA LYS A 61 17.20 -2.09 12.46
C LYS A 61 15.88 -1.42 12.90
N ALA A 62 14.95 -2.18 13.47
CA ALA A 62 13.73 -1.63 14.07
C ALA A 62 14.06 -0.63 15.19
N ALA A 63 15.02 -0.94 16.07
CA ALA A 63 15.48 -0.01 17.11
C ALA A 63 15.97 1.32 16.52
N ARG A 64 16.76 1.28 15.44
CA ARG A 64 17.21 2.49 14.73
C ARG A 64 16.07 3.28 14.09
N LEU A 65 15.06 2.60 13.54
CA LEU A 65 13.90 3.26 12.92
C LEU A 65 13.00 3.94 13.96
N LEU A 66 12.87 3.32 15.14
CA LEU A 66 12.14 3.86 16.29
C LEU A 66 12.93 4.88 17.11
N ASP A 67 14.18 5.17 16.75
CA ASP A 67 15.09 6.03 17.52
C ASP A 67 15.32 5.55 18.97
N ILE A 68 15.33 4.22 19.15
CA ILE A 68 15.58 3.55 20.43
C ILE A 68 17.05 3.15 20.49
N GLN A 69 17.77 3.64 21.50
CA GLN A 69 19.21 3.42 21.66
C GLN A 69 19.59 1.95 21.88
N THR A 70 18.75 1.21 22.61
CA THR A 70 19.03 -0.17 23.04
C THR A 70 18.13 -1.17 22.31
N VAL A 71 18.77 -2.17 21.69
CA VAL A 71 18.08 -3.26 20.98
C VAL A 71 17.25 -4.11 21.96
N GLU A 72 17.73 -4.22 23.20
CA GLU A 72 17.09 -4.91 24.31
C GLU A 72 15.72 -4.33 24.65
N THR A 73 15.52 -3.00 24.50
CA THR A 73 14.23 -2.36 24.75
C THR A 73 13.19 -2.83 23.74
N VAL A 74 13.58 -2.92 22.46
CA VAL A 74 12.69 -3.45 21.41
C VAL A 74 12.39 -4.92 21.64
N ARG A 75 13.40 -5.72 22.03
CA ARG A 75 13.17 -7.13 22.44
C ARG A 75 12.24 -7.23 23.65
N GLY A 76 12.34 -6.29 24.59
CA GLY A 76 11.46 -6.20 25.75
C GLY A 76 9.99 -6.04 25.36
N TYR A 77 9.70 -5.28 24.29
CA TYR A 77 8.33 -5.13 23.79
C TYR A 77 7.71 -6.44 23.30
N GLY A 78 8.51 -7.37 22.77
CA GLY A 78 8.04 -8.71 22.37
C GLY A 78 7.78 -9.65 23.53
N LYS A 79 8.27 -9.34 24.74
CA LYS A 79 8.02 -10.13 25.96
C LYS A 79 6.77 -9.66 26.72
N LEU A 80 6.20 -8.52 26.33
CA LEU A 80 5.00 -7.99 26.98
C LEU A 80 3.77 -8.84 26.60
N PRO A 81 2.71 -8.86 27.44
CA PRO A 81 1.46 -9.51 27.08
C PRO A 81 0.87 -8.89 25.80
N PRO A 82 0.20 -9.66 24.91
CA PRO A 82 -0.35 -9.15 23.66
C PRO A 82 -1.34 -7.99 23.81
N LYS A 83 -2.00 -7.90 24.97
CA LYS A 83 -2.94 -6.81 25.30
C LYS A 83 -2.25 -5.53 25.78
N HIS A 84 -0.95 -5.55 26.01
CA HIS A 84 -0.20 -4.40 26.51
C HIS A 84 -0.03 -3.35 25.38
N PRO A 85 -0.21 -2.04 25.65
CA PRO A 85 -0.15 -1.00 24.61
C PRO A 85 1.18 -0.94 23.87
N LYS A 86 2.29 -1.23 24.59
CA LYS A 86 3.65 -1.28 24.02
C LYS A 86 4.04 -2.64 23.44
N TYR A 87 3.15 -3.62 23.39
CA TYR A 87 3.47 -4.93 22.83
C TYR A 87 3.81 -4.81 21.33
N LEU A 88 4.93 -5.41 20.94
CA LEU A 88 5.39 -5.49 19.56
C LEU A 88 5.69 -6.94 19.21
N PRO A 89 4.99 -7.55 18.24
CA PRO A 89 5.28 -8.91 17.79
C PRO A 89 6.71 -9.03 17.25
N ILE A 90 7.46 -10.02 17.73
CA ILE A 90 8.80 -10.35 17.25
C ILE A 90 8.76 -11.76 16.66
N ILE A 91 9.30 -11.91 15.46
CA ILE A 91 9.53 -13.20 14.80
C ILE A 91 10.91 -13.68 15.27
N PRO A 92 10.98 -14.76 16.07
CA PRO A 92 12.24 -15.29 16.55
C PRO A 92 13.07 -15.85 15.39
N GLY A 93 14.37 -15.55 15.39
CA GLY A 93 15.33 -16.19 14.49
C GLY A 93 16.08 -17.35 15.16
N GLU A 94 17.01 -17.96 14.43
CA GLU A 94 17.93 -18.99 14.98
C GLU A 94 18.79 -18.45 16.14
N SER A 95 18.98 -17.12 16.20
CA SER A 95 19.60 -16.43 17.32
C SER A 95 18.92 -15.10 17.55
N ALA A 96 19.10 -14.53 18.75
CA ALA A 96 18.53 -13.23 19.11
C ALA A 96 18.95 -12.09 18.16
N VAL A 97 20.11 -12.21 17.49
CA VAL A 97 20.60 -11.23 16.50
C VAL A 97 19.82 -11.33 15.18
N MET A 98 19.23 -12.48 14.91
CA MET A 98 18.40 -12.75 13.73
C MET A 98 16.92 -12.48 13.93
N ASP A 99 16.49 -12.09 15.14
CA ASP A 99 15.10 -11.72 15.40
C ASP A 99 14.64 -10.61 14.45
N LYS A 100 13.39 -10.73 13.98
CA LYS A 100 12.78 -9.81 13.02
C LYS A 100 11.45 -9.25 13.54
N VAL A 101 11.05 -8.14 12.96
CA VAL A 101 9.75 -7.50 13.17
C VAL A 101 9.16 -7.19 11.80
N ARG A 102 7.86 -7.42 11.61
CA ARG A 102 7.18 -7.03 10.37
C ARG A 102 7.06 -5.51 10.32
N LEU A 103 7.26 -4.92 9.16
CA LEU A 103 7.14 -3.47 8.99
C LEU A 103 5.70 -2.99 9.29
N THR A 104 4.69 -3.78 8.93
CA THR A 104 3.29 -3.51 9.24
C THR A 104 3.03 -3.44 10.74
N ASP A 105 3.55 -4.39 11.51
CA ASP A 105 3.43 -4.40 12.98
C ASP A 105 4.15 -3.20 13.61
N LEU A 106 5.29 -2.79 13.05
CA LEU A 106 6.07 -1.64 13.51
C LEU A 106 5.33 -0.31 13.25
N ILE A 107 4.70 -0.16 12.08
CA ILE A 107 3.86 1.00 11.74
C ILE A 107 2.66 1.07 12.69
N ALA A 108 1.94 -0.04 12.85
CA ALA A 108 0.79 -0.10 13.75
C ALA A 108 1.20 0.20 15.21
N TRP A 109 2.39 -0.24 15.64
CA TRP A 109 2.94 0.10 16.94
C TRP A 109 3.21 1.61 17.09
N CYS A 110 3.78 2.26 16.06
CA CYS A 110 4.02 3.71 16.06
C CYS A 110 2.71 4.51 16.14
N GLU A 111 1.65 4.05 15.44
CA GLU A 111 0.33 4.67 15.52
C GLU A 111 -0.27 4.57 16.92
N ARG A 112 -0.23 3.37 17.53
CA ARG A 112 -0.73 3.16 18.90
C ARG A 112 0.02 3.97 19.95
N ASN A 113 1.32 4.23 19.73
CA ASN A 113 2.17 4.94 20.68
C ASN A 113 2.39 6.42 20.30
N SER A 114 1.61 6.95 19.35
CA SER A 114 1.66 8.36 18.91
C SER A 114 3.07 8.82 18.51
N GLN A 115 3.80 8.01 17.74
CA GLN A 115 5.13 8.32 17.21
C GLN A 115 5.11 8.60 15.69
N PRO A 116 4.58 9.75 15.24
CA PRO A 116 4.44 10.05 13.81
C PRO A 116 5.81 10.14 13.10
N GLY A 117 6.83 10.70 13.75
CA GLY A 117 8.17 10.82 13.15
C GLY A 117 8.88 9.47 12.92
N ALA A 118 8.60 8.47 13.75
CA ALA A 118 9.10 7.10 13.53
C ALA A 118 8.31 6.41 12.41
N LYS A 119 6.99 6.60 12.38
CA LYS A 119 6.11 6.10 11.31
C LYS A 119 6.58 6.57 9.93
N ASP A 120 6.80 7.87 9.75
CA ASP A 120 7.21 8.43 8.45
C ASP A 120 8.55 7.85 7.97
N LYS A 121 9.51 7.65 8.89
CA LYS A 121 10.79 7.00 8.59
C LYS A 121 10.61 5.56 8.15
N ILE A 122 9.71 4.81 8.80
CA ILE A 122 9.42 3.41 8.46
C ILE A 122 8.70 3.31 7.11
N THR A 123 7.73 4.17 6.84
CA THR A 123 7.03 4.23 5.55
C THR A 123 7.97 4.64 4.40
N ALA A 124 8.87 5.60 4.63
CA ALA A 124 9.89 5.96 3.66
C ALA A 124 10.88 4.82 3.41
N PHE A 125 11.25 4.07 4.46
CA PHE A 125 12.09 2.89 4.34
C PHE A 125 11.39 1.81 3.50
N GLU A 126 10.13 1.50 3.79
CA GLU A 126 9.31 0.55 3.05
C GLU A 126 9.26 0.89 1.55
N ALA A 127 8.93 2.15 1.22
CA ALA A 127 8.88 2.64 -0.16
C ALA A 127 10.24 2.54 -0.90
N LYS A 128 11.36 2.61 -0.18
CA LYS A 128 12.70 2.43 -0.76
C LYS A 128 13.01 0.94 -1.01
N THR A 129 12.63 0.05 -0.10
CA THR A 129 12.80 -1.39 -0.26
C THR A 129 11.91 -1.99 -1.36
N ALA A 130 10.74 -1.42 -1.62
CA ALA A 130 9.84 -1.91 -2.68
C ALA A 130 10.29 -1.57 -4.12
N LYS A 131 11.34 -0.74 -4.29
CA LYS A 131 11.88 -0.34 -5.61
C LYS A 131 13.04 -1.22 -6.10
N HIS A 132 13.49 -2.17 -5.28
CA HIS A 132 14.60 -3.08 -5.58
C HIS A 132 14.12 -4.52 -5.58
#